data_AF-A0A395HHS8-F1
#
_entry.id   AF-A0A395HHS8-F1
#
_cell.length_a   1.000
_cell.length_b   1.000
_cell.length_c   1.000
_cell.angle_alpha   90.00
_cell.angle_beta   90.00
_cell.angle_gamma   90.00
#
_symmetry.space_group_name_H-M   'P 1'
#
loop_
_entity.id
_entity.type
_entity.pdbx_description
1 polymer ?
#
loop_
_entity_poly.entity_id
_entity_poly.type
_entity_poly.pdbx_seq_one_letter_code
_entity_poly.pdbx_strand_id
1 'polypeptide(L)'
;KTHGLILFLTFSISIPLATFLIRRRFKKAFVIHWGLQLGNTIASASAIMIMLVSSWASIKVTAGPHQYLGFMIFILLFVQLALCYLHHLIYKKRQRPTLVTLLHITLGWLIM
;
A
#
# COMPACT_ATOMS: atom_id res chain seq x y z
N LYS A 1 -7.76 -18.81 -3.36
CA LYS A 1 -6.84 -19.05 -2.22
C LYS A 1 -5.57 -18.21 -2.32
N THR A 2 -4.84 -18.25 -3.44
CA THR A 2 -3.62 -17.45 -3.68
C THR A 2 -3.80 -15.95 -3.49
N HIS A 3 -4.87 -15.36 -4.02
CA HIS A 3 -5.22 -13.93 -3.82
C HIS A 3 -5.22 -13.52 -2.34
N GLY A 4 -5.97 -14.25 -1.50
CA GLY A 4 -6.08 -13.94 -0.08
C GLY A 4 -4.76 -14.11 0.68
N LEU A 5 -3.95 -15.11 0.34
CA LEU A 5 -2.64 -15.32 0.96
C LEU A 5 -1.68 -14.17 0.66
N ILE A 6 -1.60 -13.73 -0.60
CA ILE A 6 -0.73 -12.62 -1.00
C ILE A 6 -1.16 -11.35 -0.27
N LEU A 7 -2.45 -11.01 -0.31
CA LEU A 7 -2.96 -9.82 0.37
C LEU A 7 -2.77 -9.88 1.89
N PHE A 8 -2.95 -11.05 2.52
CA PHE A 8 -2.68 -11.22 3.94
C PHE A 8 -1.21 -10.92 4.27
N LEU A 9 -0.27 -11.52 3.54
CA LEU A 9 1.16 -11.27 3.76
C LEU A 9 1.53 -9.80 3.52
N THR A 10 0.94 -9.17 2.51
CA THR A 10 1.18 -7.75 2.21
C THR A 10 0.64 -6.84 3.31
N PHE A 11 -0.65 -6.91 3.62
CA PHE A 11 -1.31 -5.98 4.53
C PHE A 11 -1.02 -6.27 6.01
N SER A 12 -0.95 -7.54 6.40
CA SER A 12 -0.82 -7.92 7.82
C SER A 12 0.63 -8.06 8.28
N ILE A 13 1.58 -8.26 7.37
CA ILE A 13 3.00 -8.50 7.72
C ILE A 13 3.92 -7.44 7.12
N SER A 14 3.93 -7.33 5.79
CA SER A 14 4.94 -6.53 5.09
C SER A 14 4.76 -5.01 5.30
N ILE A 15 3.53 -4.49 5.25
CA ILE A 15 3.27 -3.06 5.47
C ILE A 15 3.56 -2.65 6.93
N PRO A 16 3.13 -3.40 7.96
CA PRO A 16 3.54 -3.16 9.35
C PRO A 16 5.06 -3.20 9.52
N LEU A 17 5.75 -4.16 8.89
CA LEU A 17 7.21 -4.26 8.92
C LEU A 17 7.87 -3.02 8.30
N ALA A 18 7.41 -2.56 7.13
CA ALA A 18 7.91 -1.34 6.49
C ALA A 18 7.74 -0.11 7.40
N THR A 19 6.61 -0.03 8.11
CA THR A 19 6.29 1.06 9.05
C THR A 19 7.14 0.97 10.33
N PHE A 20 7.44 -0.23 10.80
CA PHE A 20 8.34 -0.45 11.93
C PHE A 20 9.79 -0.08 11.58
N LEU A 21 10.27 -0.48 10.41
CA LEU A 21 11.64 -0.23 9.98
C LEU A 21 11.93 1.27 9.79
N ILE A 22 11.00 2.05 9.24
CA ILE A 22 11.22 3.50 9.08
C ILE A 22 11.38 4.22 10.42
N ARG A 23 10.73 3.73 11.49
CA ARG A 23 10.85 4.28 12.85
C ARG A 23 12.22 4.03 13.49
N ARG A 24 13.04 3.13 12.93
CA ARG A 24 14.40 2.83 13.43
C ARG A 24 15.47 3.87 13.02
N ARG A 25 15.12 4.84 12.16
CA ARG A 25 15.96 6.03 11.82
C ARG A 25 17.39 5.75 11.31
N PHE A 26 17.65 4.61 10.69
CA PHE A 26 18.94 4.34 10.04
C PHE A 26 19.07 5.05 8.67
N LYS A 27 20.30 5.22 8.16
CA LYS A 27 20.59 6.02 6.94
C LYS A 27 19.76 5.64 5.70
N LYS A 28 19.41 4.35 5.55
CA LYS A 28 18.63 3.81 4.42
C LYS A 28 17.14 3.59 4.74
N ALA A 29 16.65 4.05 5.89
CA ALA A 29 15.30 3.74 6.39
C ALA A 29 14.19 4.13 5.40
N PHE A 30 14.30 5.31 4.79
CA PHE A 30 13.35 5.74 3.76
C PHE A 30 13.39 4.85 2.52
N VAL A 31 14.58 4.51 2.01
CA VAL A 31 14.73 3.69 0.80
C VAL A 31 14.13 2.30 1.02
N ILE A 32 14.36 1.70 2.19
CA ILE A 32 13.77 0.41 2.54
C ILE A 32 12.25 0.53 2.68
N HIS A 33 11.75 1.55 3.38
CA HIS A 33 10.32 1.78 3.53
C HIS A 33 9.62 1.94 2.18
N TRP A 34 10.11 2.86 1.34
CA TRP A 34 9.53 3.13 0.04
C TRP A 34 9.64 1.92 -0.89
N GLY A 35 10.76 1.20 -0.88
CA GLY A 35 10.94 -0.04 -1.65
C GLY A 35 9.99 -1.15 -1.24
N LEU A 36 9.78 -1.36 0.07
CA LEU A 36 8.78 -2.31 0.57
C LEU A 36 7.36 -1.89 0.17
N GLN A 37 7.03 -0.60 0.24
CA GLN A 37 5.71 -0.11 -0.19
C GLN A 37 5.48 -0.28 -1.69
N LEU A 38 6.51 -0.08 -2.53
CA LEU A 38 6.45 -0.38 -3.95
C LEU A 38 6.21 -1.88 -4.19
N GLY A 39 6.98 -2.76 -3.53
CA GLY A 39 6.81 -4.20 -3.62
C GLY A 39 5.42 -4.67 -3.17
N ASN A 40 4.91 -4.11 -2.08
CA ASN A 40 3.56 -4.36 -1.56
C ASN A 40 2.47 -3.93 -2.54
N THR A 41 2.66 -2.79 -3.21
CA THR A 41 1.73 -2.31 -4.24
C THR A 41 1.71 -3.26 -5.44
N ILE A 42 2.87 -3.72 -5.90
CA ILE A 42 2.98 -4.69 -7.00
C ILE A 42 2.37 -6.04 -6.62
N ALA A 43 2.63 -6.53 -5.40
CA ALA A 43 2.06 -7.78 -4.90
C ALA A 43 0.52 -7.70 -4.77
N SER A 44 -0.01 -6.57 -4.31
CA SER A 44 -1.46 -6.33 -4.25
C SER A 44 -2.07 -6.29 -5.65
N ALA A 45 -1.41 -5.62 -6.60
CA ALA A 45 -1.84 -5.56 -8.00
C ALA A 45 -1.87 -6.96 -8.64
N SER A 46 -0.84 -7.77 -8.42
CA SER A 46 -0.79 -9.14 -8.95
C SER A 46 -1.86 -10.03 -8.32
N ALA A 47 -2.09 -9.92 -7.01
CA ALA A 47 -3.16 -10.65 -6.33
C ALA A 47 -4.55 -10.31 -6.88
N ILE A 48 -4.82 -9.03 -7.15
CA ILE A 48 -6.08 -8.58 -7.76
C ILE A 48 -6.19 -9.07 -9.20
N MET A 49 -5.12 -9.02 -9.99
CA MET A 49 -5.12 -9.52 -11.36
C MET A 49 -5.41 -11.02 -11.42
N ILE A 50 -4.80 -11.83 -10.53
CA ILE A 50 -5.08 -13.27 -10.40
C ILE A 50 -6.57 -13.50 -10.11
N MET A 51 -7.17 -12.70 -9.23
CA MET A 51 -8.60 -12.80 -8.91
C MET A 51 -9.44 -12.46 -10.13
N LEU A 52 -9.18 -11.35 -10.83
CA LEU A 52 -9.94 -10.93 -12.01
C LEU A 52 -9.92 -11.97 -13.13
N VAL A 53 -8.75 -12.55 -13.43
CA VAL A 53 -8.60 -13.61 -14.44
C VAL A 53 -9.36 -14.87 -14.02
N SER A 54 -9.24 -15.27 -12.75
CA SER A 54 -9.96 -16.44 -12.22
C SER A 54 -11.47 -16.26 -12.27
N SER A 55 -11.95 -15.04 -11.97
CA SER A 55 -13.35 -14.65 -11.99
C SER A 55 -13.93 -14.61 -13.41
N TRP A 56 -13.16 -14.13 -14.40
CA TRP A 56 -13.56 -14.15 -15.80
C TRP A 56 -13.81 -15.56 -16.32
N ALA A 57 -12.93 -16.51 -15.95
CA ALA A 57 -13.05 -17.90 -16.35
C ALA A 57 -14.25 -18.65 -15.72
N SER A 58 -14.90 -18.08 -14.70
CA SER A 58 -15.90 -18.79 -13.88
C SER A 58 -17.30 -18.16 -13.87
N ILE A 59 -17.58 -17.14 -14.72
CA ILE A 59 -18.90 -16.51 -15.02
C ILE A 59 -19.70 -16.03 -13.79
N LYS A 60 -19.13 -16.04 -12.58
CA LYS A 60 -19.79 -15.60 -11.34
C LYS A 60 -19.01 -14.47 -10.70
N VAL A 61 -19.25 -13.25 -11.17
CA VAL A 61 -18.79 -12.02 -10.50
C VAL A 61 -20.00 -11.30 -9.95
N THR A 62 -20.50 -11.73 -8.80
CA THR A 62 -21.44 -10.92 -8.02
C THR A 62 -20.62 -9.89 -7.24
N ALA A 63 -20.74 -8.62 -7.62
CA ALA A 63 -20.04 -7.50 -6.97
C ALA A 63 -20.54 -7.31 -5.53
N GLY A 64 -19.81 -7.85 -4.56
CA GLY A 64 -20.09 -7.72 -3.13
C GLY A 64 -19.33 -6.56 -2.48
N PRO A 65 -19.70 -6.16 -1.25
CA PRO A 65 -19.03 -5.09 -0.49
C PRO A 65 -17.51 -5.27 -0.39
N HIS A 66 -17.04 -6.51 -0.27
CA HIS A 66 -15.62 -6.84 -0.23
C HIS A 66 -14.86 -6.40 -1.50
N GLN A 67 -15.45 -6.56 -2.69
CA GLN A 67 -14.80 -6.18 -3.95
C GLN A 67 -14.73 -4.67 -4.10
N TYR A 68 -15.79 -3.94 -3.73
CA TYR A 68 -15.77 -2.48 -3.73
C TYR A 68 -14.71 -1.92 -2.78
N LEU A 69 -14.67 -2.41 -1.54
CA LEU A 69 -13.67 -2.00 -0.55
C LEU A 69 -12.25 -2.34 -1.00
N GLY A 70 -12.03 -3.57 -1.49
CA GLY A 70 -10.73 -4.00 -2.01
C GLY A 70 -10.24 -3.12 -3.17
N PHE A 71 -11.13 -2.73 -4.08
CA PHE A 71 -10.78 -1.86 -5.20
C PHE A 71 -10.48 -0.41 -4.76
N MET A 72 -11.25 0.13 -3.80
CA MET A 72 -10.96 1.45 -3.23
C MET A 72 -9.60 1.46 -2.52
N ILE A 73 -9.33 0.46 -1.67
CA ILE A 73 -8.05 0.28 -0.99
C ILE A 73 -6.90 0.17 -2.00
N PHE A 74 -7.11 -0.58 -3.09
CA PHE A 74 -6.12 -0.72 -4.15
C PHE A 74 -5.75 0.61 -4.80
N ILE A 75 -6.73 1.45 -5.15
CA ILE A 75 -6.46 2.80 -5.69
C ILE A 75 -5.70 3.63 -4.66
N LEU A 76 -6.14 3.59 -3.39
CA LEU A 76 -5.51 4.34 -2.31
C LEU A 76 -4.05 3.92 -2.05
N LEU A 77 -3.65 2.67 -2.34
CA LEU A 77 -2.25 2.25 -2.26
C LEU A 77 -1.34 3.04 -3.21
N PHE A 78 -1.77 3.29 -4.45
CA PHE A 78 -0.97 4.09 -5.40
C PHE A 78 -0.87 5.54 -4.96
N VAL A 79 -1.99 6.11 -4.49
CA VAL A 79 -2.02 7.46 -3.92
C VAL A 79 -1.03 7.52 -2.75
N GLN A 80 -1.04 6.51 -1.89
CA GLN A 80 -0.17 6.45 -0.72
C GLN A 80 1.30 6.31 -1.08
N LEU A 81 1.64 5.54 -2.12
CA LEU A 81 3.00 5.41 -2.64
C LEU A 81 3.53 6.75 -3.20
N ALA A 82 2.68 7.48 -3.92
CA ALA A 82 3.00 8.81 -4.44
C ALA A 82 3.17 9.83 -3.29
N LEU A 83 2.23 9.88 -2.34
CA LEU A 83 2.31 10.75 -1.16
C LEU A 83 3.53 10.44 -0.30
N CYS A 84 3.92 9.16 -0.18
CA CYS A 84 5.14 8.74 0.50
C CYS A 84 6.38 9.40 -0.10
N TYR A 85 6.48 9.37 -1.42
CA TYR A 85 7.62 9.93 -2.14
C TYR A 85 7.61 11.46 -2.10
N LEU A 86 6.45 12.08 -2.35
CA LEU A 86 6.28 13.53 -2.35
C LEU A 86 6.59 14.13 -0.98
N HIS A 87 6.09 13.55 0.11
CA HIS A 87 6.38 14.07 1.44
C HIS A 87 7.89 14.00 1.73
N HIS A 88 8.60 12.97 1.25
CA HIS A 88 10.02 12.81 1.51
C HIS A 88 10.85 13.86 0.78
N LEU A 89 10.51 14.15 -0.48
CA LEU A 89 11.13 15.24 -1.24
C LEU A 89 10.92 16.60 -0.55
N ILE A 90 9.70 16.84 -0.04
CA ILE A 90 9.38 18.08 0.68
C ILE A 90 10.12 18.14 2.01
N TYR A 91 10.17 17.03 2.76
CA TYR A 91 10.88 16.94 4.03
C TYR A 91 12.37 17.20 3.85
N LYS A 92 13.01 16.63 2.81
CA LYS A 92 14.40 16.93 2.48
C LYS A 92 14.67 18.43 2.29
N LYS A 93 13.74 19.15 1.65
CA LYS A 93 13.85 20.60 1.38
C LYS A 93 13.53 21.47 2.61
N ARG A 94 12.48 21.13 3.37
CA ARG A 94 11.90 22.01 4.39
C ARG A 94 12.17 21.58 5.82
N GLN A 95 12.56 20.32 6.05
CA GLN A 95 12.81 19.71 7.38
C GLN A 95 11.65 19.89 8.39
N ARG A 96 10.43 20.07 7.89
CA ARG A 96 9.21 20.25 8.70
C ARG A 96 8.04 19.48 8.10
N PRO A 97 7.12 18.97 8.94
CA PRO A 97 5.90 18.33 8.45
C PRO A 97 5.07 19.32 7.63
N THR A 98 4.40 18.80 6.61
CA THR A 98 3.50 19.56 5.74
C THR A 98 2.15 18.87 5.64
N LEU A 99 1.19 19.49 4.96
CA LEU A 99 -0.10 18.86 4.67
C LEU A 99 0.07 17.49 4.00
N VAL A 100 1.05 17.32 3.11
CA VAL A 100 1.37 16.04 2.46
C VAL A 100 1.80 14.99 3.49
N THR A 101 2.55 15.39 4.51
CA THR A 101 2.93 14.51 5.62
C THR A 101 1.72 14.07 6.41
N LEU A 102 0.82 15.01 6.74
CA LEU A 102 -0.41 14.71 7.46
C LEU A 102 -1.28 13.75 6.65
N LEU A 103 -1.56 14.07 5.39
CA LEU A 103 -2.35 13.24 4.48
C LEU A 103 -1.77 11.83 4.33
N HIS A 104 -0.45 11.72 4.13
CA HIS A 104 0.22 10.43 4.03
C HIS A 104 0.04 9.60 5.31
N ILE A 105 0.21 10.21 6.48
CA ILE A 105 0.03 9.50 7.74
C ILE A 105 -1.44 9.10 7.89
N THR A 106 -2.38 10.04 7.84
CA THR A 106 -3.82 9.77 8.09
C THR A 106 -4.40 8.76 7.11
N LEU A 107 -4.05 8.84 5.82
CA LEU A 107 -4.48 7.84 4.83
C LEU A 107 -3.85 6.47 5.12
N GLY A 108 -2.60 6.43 5.60
CA GLY A 108 -1.96 5.19 6.02
C GLY A 108 -2.72 4.48 7.15
N TRP A 109 -3.28 5.22 8.10
CA TRP A 109 -4.13 4.66 9.16
C TRP A 109 -5.51 4.21 8.68
N LEU A 110 -6.04 4.83 7.62
CA LEU A 110 -7.35 4.45 7.08
C LEU A 110 -7.29 3.15 6.26
N ILE A 111 -6.16 2.92 5.60
CA ILE A 111 -5.97 1.77 4.69
C ILE A 111 -5.53 0.50 5.46
N MET A 112 -4.92 0.66 6.63
CA MET A 112 -4.44 -0.43 7.51
C MET A 112 -5.47 -0.74 8.58
#